data_AF-N1R388-F1
#
_entry.id   AF-N1R388-F1
#
_cell.length_a   1.000
_cell.length_b   1.000
_cell.length_c   1.000
_cell.angle_alpha   90.00
_cell.angle_beta   90.00
_cell.angle_gamma   90.00
#
_symmetry.space_group_name_H-M   'P 1'
#
loop_
_entity.id
_entity.type
_entity.pdbx_description
1 polymer ?
#
loop_
_entity_poly.entity_id
_entity_poly.type
_entity_poly.pdbx_seq_one_letter_code
_entity_poly.pdbx_strand_id
1 'polypeptide(L)'
;MVFDTIAESFRLMCCPIVPGYADLFEKGGILGMSGLNDEETSVEIWVMRDYEGEVWSLKYRVELPVAEIRVQFGKFEHHWEVVATSWDDDVILLVKSDDWLLQVDMNGQLVTSFHHRGLGPTRLWIKQSLVSHTFFPTRKGYFASA
;
A
#
# COMPACT_ATOMS: atom_id res chain seq x y z
N MET A 1 0.23 -12.46 -3.48
CA MET A 1 0.34 -13.26 -4.71
C MET A 1 1.16 -12.47 -5.71
N VAL A 2 2.14 -13.09 -6.36
CA VAL A 2 3.03 -12.45 -7.34
C VAL A 2 2.95 -13.22 -8.65
N PHE A 3 3.00 -12.51 -9.77
CA PHE A 3 3.03 -13.09 -11.11
C PHE A 3 4.47 -13.10 -11.63
N ASP A 4 4.98 -14.29 -11.93
CA ASP A 4 6.25 -14.47 -12.60
C ASP A 4 6.05 -14.34 -14.10
N THR A 5 6.65 -13.31 -14.70
CA THR A 5 6.53 -13.03 -16.13
C THR A 5 7.37 -13.97 -17.01
N ILE A 6 8.39 -14.64 -16.46
CA ILE A 6 9.26 -15.58 -17.19
C ILE A 6 8.61 -16.96 -17.21
N ALA A 7 8.16 -17.43 -16.05
CA ALA A 7 7.49 -18.72 -15.92
C ALA A 7 5.99 -18.68 -16.24
N GLU A 8 5.43 -17.49 -16.49
CA GLU A 8 4.00 -17.24 -16.72
C GLU A 8 3.09 -17.89 -15.67
N SER A 9 3.50 -17.79 -14.40
CA SER A 9 2.83 -18.48 -13.31
C SER A 9 2.62 -17.59 -12.10
N PHE A 10 1.61 -17.92 -11.29
CA PHE A 10 1.39 -17.27 -10.00
C PHE A 10 2.11 -18.04 -8.92
N ARG A 11 2.78 -17.30 -8.04
CA ARG A 11 3.35 -17.84 -6.81
C ARG A 11 2.91 -17.04 -5.60
N LEU A 12 2.90 -17.70 -4.45
CA LEU A 12 2.79 -17.02 -3.17
C LEU A 12 4.19 -16.53 -2.77
N MET A 13 4.23 -15.32 -2.22
CA MET A 13 5.44 -14.73 -1.66
C MET A 13 5.27 -14.69 -0.15
N CYS A 14 6.34 -14.97 0.59
CA CYS A 14 6.35 -14.90 2.04
C CYS A 14 5.95 -13.50 2.51
N CYS A 15 5.02 -13.45 3.45
CA CYS A 15 4.56 -12.23 4.11
C CYS A 15 5.20 -12.16 5.50
N PRO A 16 6.05 -11.15 5.80
CA PRO A 16 6.61 -10.99 7.15
C PRO A 16 5.57 -10.57 8.20
N ILE A 17 4.38 -10.16 7.79
CA ILE A 17 3.29 -9.74 8.67
C ILE A 17 2.31 -10.91 8.83
N VAL A 18 2.12 -11.41 10.06
CA VAL A 18 1.19 -12.51 10.38
C VAL A 18 0.50 -12.26 11.74
N PRO A 19 -0.86 -12.31 11.85
CA PRO A 19 -1.88 -12.27 10.80
C PRO A 19 -2.47 -10.86 10.65
N GLY A 20 -2.25 -10.21 9.51
CA GLY A 20 -2.82 -8.88 9.24
C GLY A 20 -3.01 -8.61 7.74
N TYR A 21 -3.83 -7.59 7.43
CA TYR A 21 -3.92 -7.04 6.09
C TYR A 21 -2.62 -6.28 5.78
N ALA A 22 -1.89 -6.75 4.77
CA ALA A 22 -0.64 -6.15 4.35
C ALA A 22 -0.79 -5.54 2.94
N ASP A 23 -0.19 -4.38 2.77
CA ASP A 23 -0.23 -3.58 1.56
C ASP A 23 1.18 -3.38 1.02
N LEU A 24 1.42 -3.84 -0.21
CA LEU A 24 2.68 -3.58 -0.91
C LEU A 24 2.69 -2.17 -1.48
N PHE A 25 3.89 -1.63 -1.60
CA PHE A 25 4.13 -0.36 -2.29
C PHE A 25 5.53 -0.39 -2.89
N GLU A 26 5.79 0.47 -3.86
CA GLU A 26 7.11 0.62 -4.45
C GLU A 26 7.66 2.01 -4.13
N LYS A 27 8.93 2.06 -3.71
CA LYS A 27 9.67 3.30 -3.56
C LYS A 27 11.10 3.11 -4.03
N GLY A 28 11.52 3.92 -5.00
CA GLY A 28 12.92 3.98 -5.44
C GLY A 28 13.46 2.66 -5.99
N GLY A 29 12.62 1.86 -6.64
CA GLY A 29 12.92 0.52 -7.15
C GLY A 29 12.90 -0.58 -6.10
N ILE A 30 12.50 -0.28 -4.87
CA ILE A 30 12.46 -1.23 -3.75
C ILE A 30 11.01 -1.57 -3.44
N LEU A 31 10.70 -2.87 -3.38
CA LEU A 31 9.42 -3.37 -2.93
C LEU A 31 9.31 -3.22 -1.40
N GLY A 32 8.30 -2.48 -0.97
CA GLY A 32 7.91 -2.31 0.42
C GLY A 32 6.61 -3.01 0.72
N MET A 33 6.38 -3.28 1.99
CA MET A 33 5.11 -3.76 2.50
C MET A 33 4.79 -3.03 3.79
N SER A 34 3.53 -2.72 4.01
CA SER A 34 3.03 -2.07 5.22
C SER A 34 1.85 -2.84 5.79
N GLY A 35 1.67 -2.78 7.09
CA GLY A 35 0.49 -3.34 7.73
C GLY A 35 0.38 -2.87 9.17
N LEU A 36 -0.81 -3.00 9.73
CA LEU A 36 -1.03 -2.77 11.16
C LEU A 36 -0.42 -3.91 11.97
N ASN A 37 0.06 -3.58 13.17
CA ASN A 37 0.33 -4.59 14.18
C ASN A 37 -0.98 -5.18 14.73
N ASP A 38 -0.88 -6.30 15.45
CA ASP A 38 -2.03 -7.01 16.02
C ASP A 38 -2.89 -6.15 16.97
N GLU A 39 -2.30 -5.14 17.59
CA GLU A 39 -2.99 -4.23 18.51
C GLU A 39 -3.66 -3.04 17.79
N GLU A 40 -3.44 -2.88 16.47
CA GLU A 40 -3.87 -1.74 15.65
C GLU A 40 -3.41 -0.37 16.22
N THR A 41 -2.25 -0.37 16.88
CA THR A 41 -1.63 0.82 17.49
C THR A 41 -0.48 1.39 16.67
N SER A 42 0.11 0.59 15.78
CA SER A 42 1.23 1.00 14.96
C SER A 42 1.20 0.37 13.57
N VAL A 43 1.88 1.03 12.64
CA VAL A 43 2.09 0.56 11.27
C VAL A 43 3.52 0.12 11.12
N GLU A 44 3.72 -1.13 10.74
CA GLU A 44 5.02 -1.68 10.43
C GLU A 44 5.29 -1.59 8.94
N ILE A 45 6.45 -1.04 8.58
CA ILE A 45 6.91 -0.94 7.19
C ILE A 45 8.13 -1.84 7.02
N TRP A 46 7.96 -2.83 6.16
CA TRP A 46 8.94 -3.82 5.77
C TRP A 46 9.47 -3.47 4.38
N VAL A 47 10.75 -3.73 4.16
CA VAL A 47 11.38 -3.59 2.83
C VAL A 47 12.00 -4.91 2.40
N MET A 48 11.86 -5.21 1.11
CA MET A 48 12.47 -6.38 0.50
C MET A 48 13.97 -6.15 0.34
N ARG A 49 14.78 -7.01 0.97
CA ARG A 49 16.25 -7.00 0.91
C ARG A 49 16.78 -7.95 -0.14
N ASP A 50 16.15 -9.10 -0.26
CA ASP A 50 16.43 -10.12 -1.25
C ASP A 50 15.11 -10.65 -1.79
N TYR A 51 14.89 -10.49 -3.09
CA TYR A 51 13.66 -10.92 -3.76
C TYR A 51 13.63 -12.43 -4.00
N GLU A 52 14.78 -13.02 -4.37
CA GLU A 52 14.88 -14.45 -4.67
C GLU A 52 14.78 -15.29 -3.39
N GLY A 53 15.47 -14.84 -2.34
CA GLY A 53 15.36 -15.43 -1.00
C GLY A 53 14.14 -15.01 -0.20
N GLU A 54 13.31 -14.11 -0.73
CA GLU A 54 12.14 -13.51 -0.06
C GLU A 54 12.45 -12.94 1.34
N VAL A 55 13.61 -12.33 1.48
CA VAL A 55 14.08 -11.78 2.75
C VAL A 55 13.55 -10.37 2.93
N TRP A 56 12.73 -10.19 3.96
CA TRP A 56 12.20 -8.91 4.39
C TRP A 56 12.93 -8.39 5.63
N SER A 57 13.05 -7.06 5.73
CA SER A 57 13.54 -6.40 6.94
C SER A 57 12.58 -5.32 7.38
N LEU A 58 12.22 -5.31 8.67
CA LEU A 58 11.48 -4.21 9.29
C LEU A 58 12.35 -2.96 9.23
N LYS A 59 11.83 -1.90 8.60
CA LYS A 59 12.54 -0.63 8.42
C LYS A 59 12.00 0.45 9.32
N TYR A 60 10.69 0.53 9.44
CA TYR A 60 10.02 1.51 10.29
C TYR A 60 8.87 0.88 11.04
N ARG A 61 8.61 1.41 12.24
CA ARG A 61 7.40 1.20 13.01
C ARG A 61 6.89 2.57 13.40
N VAL A 62 5.71 2.92 12.91
CA VAL A 62 5.11 4.24 13.13
C VAL A 62 3.94 4.06 14.08
N GLU A 63 4.06 4.61 15.28
CA GLU A 63 2.96 4.62 16.26
C GLU A 63 1.86 5.56 15.77
N LEU A 64 0.62 5.09 15.78
CA LEU A 64 -0.52 5.89 15.34
C LEU A 64 -1.06 6.73 16.49
N PRO A 65 -1.54 7.96 16.24
CA PRO A 65 -2.09 8.82 17.28
C PRO A 65 -3.54 8.42 17.59
N VAL A 66 -3.76 7.16 18.01
CA VAL A 66 -5.08 6.54 18.16
C VAL A 66 -6.00 7.31 19.10
N ALA A 67 -5.46 7.77 20.22
CA ALA A 67 -6.23 8.55 21.19
C ALA A 67 -6.70 9.88 20.62
N GLU A 68 -5.81 10.60 19.92
CA GLU A 68 -6.13 11.88 19.27
C GLU A 68 -7.18 11.69 18.18
N ILE A 69 -6.98 10.70 17.32
CA ILE A 69 -7.89 10.34 16.22
C ILE A 69 -9.30 10.05 16.76
N ARG A 70 -9.41 9.28 17.85
CA ARG A 70 -10.71 8.97 18.48
C ARG A 70 -11.40 10.19 19.10
N VAL A 71 -10.64 11.14 19.61
CA VAL A 71 -11.18 12.38 20.19
C VAL A 71 -11.67 13.33 19.10
N GLN A 72 -10.93 13.48 17.99
CA GLN A 72 -11.26 14.43 16.93
C GLN A 72 -12.35 13.92 15.98
N PHE A 73 -12.31 12.64 15.61
CA PHE A 73 -13.18 12.07 14.56
C PHE A 73 -14.23 11.09 15.09
N GLY A 74 -14.22 10.82 16.39
CA GLY A 74 -15.14 9.90 17.05
C GLY A 74 -14.60 8.47 17.14
N LYS A 75 -15.40 7.58 17.73
CA LYS A 75 -15.07 6.16 17.77
C LYS A 75 -15.36 5.54 16.41
N PHE A 76 -14.33 5.08 15.74
CA PHE A 76 -14.44 4.22 14.58
C PHE A 76 -14.98 2.86 15.00
N GLU A 77 -16.07 2.43 14.39
CA GLU A 77 -16.69 1.13 14.68
C GLU A 77 -16.02 -0.01 13.89
N HIS A 78 -15.21 0.32 12.88
CA HIS A 78 -14.62 -0.63 11.93
C HIS A 78 -13.10 -0.65 12.02
N HIS A 79 -12.50 -1.78 11.62
CA HIS A 79 -11.05 -1.96 11.52
C HIS A 79 -10.41 -0.86 10.67
N TRP A 80 -9.19 -0.49 11.04
CA TRP A 80 -8.42 0.51 10.31
C TRP A 80 -7.83 -0.14 9.06
N GLU A 81 -7.95 0.53 7.92
CA GLU A 81 -7.20 0.17 6.71
C GLU A 81 -6.03 1.13 6.59
N VAL A 82 -4.82 0.61 6.43
CA VAL A 82 -3.62 1.44 6.29
C VAL A 82 -2.92 1.11 4.99
N VAL A 83 -2.54 2.17 4.27
CA VAL A 83 -1.70 2.07 3.08
C VAL A 83 -0.50 2.99 3.25
N ALA A 84 0.70 2.42 3.19
CA ALA A 84 1.90 3.21 2.95
C ALA A 84 2.05 3.47 1.45
N THR A 85 2.33 4.70 1.07
CA THR A 85 2.60 5.07 -0.33
C THR A 85 3.79 6.01 -0.42
N SER A 86 4.49 5.97 -1.55
CA SER A 86 5.53 6.94 -1.87
C SER A 86 4.90 8.25 -2.37
N TRP A 87 5.39 9.37 -1.87
CA TRP A 87 5.03 10.72 -2.31
C TRP A 87 6.23 11.65 -2.16
N ASP A 88 6.64 12.30 -3.26
CA ASP A 88 7.73 13.29 -3.29
C ASP A 88 9.00 12.84 -2.55
N ASP A 89 9.55 11.69 -2.96
CA ASP A 89 10.71 11.03 -2.33
C ASP A 89 10.55 10.58 -0.87
N ASP A 90 9.38 10.78 -0.26
CA ASP A 90 9.02 10.33 1.08
C ASP A 90 8.00 9.19 1.08
N VAL A 91 7.77 8.61 2.26
CA VAL A 91 6.68 7.67 2.51
C VAL A 91 5.64 8.36 3.37
N ILE A 92 4.38 8.32 2.95
CA ILE A 92 3.25 8.80 3.74
C ILE A 92 2.36 7.62 4.11
N LEU A 93 1.71 7.72 5.26
CA LEU A 93 0.72 6.74 5.71
C LEU A 93 -0.67 7.32 5.52
N LEU A 94 -1.52 6.56 4.84
CA LEU A 94 -2.94 6.85 4.74
C LEU A 94 -3.70 5.84 5.60
N VAL A 95 -4.38 6.35 6.63
CA VAL A 95 -5.22 5.56 7.53
C VAL A 95 -6.67 5.85 7.19
N LYS A 96 -7.37 4.86 6.68
CA LYS A 96 -8.79 4.92 6.34
C LYS A 96 -9.61 4.31 7.46
N SER A 97 -10.66 5.01 7.86
CA SER A 97 -11.67 4.48 8.76
C SER A 97 -13.02 5.17 8.51
N ASP A 98 -14.07 4.37 8.34
CA ASP A 98 -15.40 4.82 7.93
C ASP A 98 -15.37 5.77 6.71
N ASP A 99 -15.88 6.99 6.84
CA ASP A 99 -15.89 8.03 5.79
C ASP A 99 -14.67 8.99 5.89
N TRP A 100 -13.69 8.66 6.75
CA TRP A 100 -12.47 9.44 6.96
C TRP A 100 -11.25 8.79 6.34
N LEU A 101 -10.43 9.62 5.70
CA LEU A 101 -9.07 9.29 5.27
C LEU A 101 -8.11 10.26 5.98
N LEU A 102 -7.19 9.71 6.75
CA LEU A 102 -6.26 10.46 7.58
C LEU A 102 -4.86 10.28 7.02
N GLN A 103 -4.13 11.38 6.85
CA GLN A 103 -2.71 11.32 6.54
C GLN A 103 -1.92 11.39 7.85
N VAL A 104 -1.06 10.40 8.07
CA VAL A 104 -0.12 10.36 9.19
C VAL A 104 1.30 10.40 8.63
N ASP A 105 2.14 11.23 9.22
CA ASP A 105 3.56 11.27 8.85
C ASP A 105 4.35 10.10 9.45
N MET A 106 5.62 9.98 9.08
CA MET A 106 6.49 8.91 9.60
C MET A 106 6.84 9.06 11.09
N ASN A 107 6.52 10.20 11.73
CA ASN A 107 6.68 10.43 13.16
C ASN A 107 5.42 10.05 13.95
N GLY A 108 4.35 9.59 13.28
CA GLY A 108 3.08 9.28 13.92
C GLY A 108 2.19 10.48 14.20
N GLN A 109 2.44 11.62 13.53
CA GLN A 109 1.63 12.82 13.69
C GLN A 109 0.56 12.91 12.61
N LEU A 110 -0.65 13.29 13.01
CA LEU A 110 -1.74 13.56 12.08
C LEU A 110 -1.43 14.84 11.30
N VAL A 111 -1.28 14.73 9.98
CA VAL A 111 -0.95 15.85 9.09
C VAL A 111 -2.22 16.53 8.59
N THR A 112 -3.17 15.72 8.11
CA THR A 112 -4.45 16.21 7.55
C THR A 112 -5.51 15.12 7.58
N SER A 113 -6.76 15.52 7.42
CA SER A 113 -7.91 14.63 7.33
C SER A 113 -8.81 15.01 6.16
N PHE A 114 -9.42 14.00 5.55
CA PHE A 114 -10.38 14.13 4.47
C PHE A 114 -11.65 13.39 4.85
N HIS A 115 -12.81 14.01 4.64
CA HIS A 115 -14.11 13.43 4.95
C HIS A 115 -14.98 13.39 3.72
N HIS A 116 -15.21 12.18 3.21
CA HIS A 116 -16.13 11.95 2.11
C HIS A 116 -16.54 10.48 2.06
N ARG A 117 -17.82 10.24 1.80
CA ARG A 117 -18.34 8.88 1.72
C ARG A 117 -17.72 8.15 0.53
N GLY A 118 -17.24 6.94 0.78
CA GLY A 118 -16.62 6.12 -0.26
C GLY A 118 -15.18 6.51 -0.60
N LEU A 119 -14.50 7.29 0.26
CA LEU A 119 -13.04 7.40 0.18
C LEU A 119 -12.40 6.05 0.48
N GLY A 120 -11.49 5.64 -0.39
CA GLY A 120 -10.66 4.47 -0.20
C GLY A 120 -9.36 4.65 -0.98
N PRO A 121 -8.19 4.35 -0.38
CA PRO A 121 -6.94 4.37 -1.11
C PRO A 121 -7.02 3.33 -2.25
N THR A 122 -6.81 3.77 -3.48
CA THR A 122 -6.73 2.84 -4.61
C THR A 122 -5.31 2.33 -4.74
N ARG A 123 -5.17 1.01 -4.68
CA ARG A 123 -3.91 0.27 -4.79
C ARG A 123 -3.45 0.23 -6.25
N LEU A 124 -2.92 1.34 -6.77
CA LEU A 124 -2.43 1.42 -8.15
C LEU A 124 -1.02 0.84 -8.25
N TRP A 125 -0.94 -0.47 -8.46
CA TRP A 125 0.35 -1.21 -8.47
C TRP A 125 0.82 -1.57 -9.88
N ILE A 126 0.09 -1.15 -10.90
CA ILE A 126 0.43 -1.44 -12.30
C ILE A 126 1.19 -0.24 -12.85
N LYS A 127 2.53 -0.32 -12.86
CA LYS A 127 3.31 0.51 -13.76
C LYS A 127 3.07 0.00 -15.17
N GLN A 128 2.52 0.83 -16.05
CA GLN A 128 2.34 0.46 -17.45
C GLN A 128 3.72 0.15 -18.05
N SER A 129 3.95 -1.12 -18.39
CA SER A 129 5.13 -1.50 -19.17
C SER A 129 4.91 -1.03 -20.60
N LEU A 130 5.75 -0.10 -21.08
CA LEU A 130 5.83 0.27 -22.49
C LEU A 130 6.56 -0.80 -23.32
N VAL A 131 7.01 -1.89 -22.68
CA VAL A 131 7.59 -3.03 -23.38
C VAL A 131 6.45 -3.81 -24.02
N SER A 132 6.49 -3.89 -25.35
CA SER A 132 5.58 -4.74 -26.12
C SER A 132 5.86 -6.20 -25.79
N HIS A 133 5.08 -6.79 -24.88
CA HIS A 133 5.08 -8.23 -24.68
C HIS A 133 4.25 -8.88 -25.80
N THR A 134 4.79 -9.90 -26.46
CA THR A 134 4.12 -10.66 -27.54
C THR A 134 2.76 -11.23 -27.13
N PHE A 135 2.51 -11.37 -25.82
CA PHE A 135 1.26 -11.83 -25.23
C PHE A 135 0.09 -10.85 -25.35
N PHE A 136 0.36 -9.56 -25.50
CA PHE A 136 -0.67 -8.55 -25.75
C PHE A 136 -0.58 -8.13 -27.22
N PRO A 137 -1.31 -8.78 -28.14
CA PRO A 137 -1.29 -8.37 -29.53
C PRO A 137 -1.74 -6.91 -29.60
N THR A 138 -0.86 -6.04 -30.10
CA THR A 138 -1.14 -4.64 -30.36
C THR A 138 -2.37 -4.60 -31.28
N ARG A 139 -3.54 -4.29 -30.74
CA ARG A 139 -4.75 -4.14 -31.55
C ARG A 139 -4.49 -2.92 -32.43
N LYS A 140 -4.19 -3.15 -33.71
CA LYS A 140 -4.03 -2.09 -34.71
C LYS A 140 -5.28 -1.21 -34.61
N GLY A 141 -5.03 0.08 -34.38
CA GLY A 141 -6.07 1.06 -34.06
C GLY A 141 -7.24 0.98 -35.03
N TYR A 142 -8.46 0.99 -34.48
CA TYR A 142 -9.60 1.43 -35.24
C TYR A 142 -9.42 2.93 -35.45
N PHE A 143 -8.85 3.31 -36.60
CA PHE A 143 -9.20 4.59 -37.17
C PHE A 143 -10.68 4.47 -37.54
N ALA A 144 -11.57 4.95 -36.66
CA ALA A 144 -12.94 5.22 -37.03
C ALA A 144 -12.90 6.41 -38.00
N SER A 145 -12.84 6.10 -39.29
CA SER A 145 -13.19 7.03 -40.36
C SER A 145 -14.70 6.98 -40.58
N ALA A 146 -15.31 8.18 -40.56
CA ALA A 146 -16.66 8.60 -40.95
C ALA A 146 -17.55 9.02 -39.76
#